data_AF-A0A0T0PXN8-F1
#
_entry.id   AF-A0A0T0PXN8-F1
#
_cell.length_a   1.000
_cell.length_b   1.000
_cell.length_c   1.000
_cell.angle_alpha   90.00
_cell.angle_beta   90.00
_cell.angle_gamma   90.00
#
_symmetry.space_group_name_H-M   'P 1'
#
loop_
_entity.id
_entity.type
_entity.pdbx_description
1 polymer ?
#
loop_
_entity_poly.entity_id
_entity_poly.type
_entity_poly.pdbx_seq_one_letter_code
_entity_poly.pdbx_strand_id
1 'polypeptide(L)'
;MDDWGVADLVRVVSRAKVPSVAERIERRIELLSQWLQHGVPPGKTIPSSLNKAREWDDAELGITPIGSAGDFVTTNKTHGPRIEAFDKLRKMALKRYGLPPGHKKQGRGQRANTSSTKMIDRTISDLHITAAVSQWHSERDQRLAEQARANAAEGRSIQLLQENAERDVLIADLRRQLASHRGLRAVE
;
A
#
# COMPACT_ATOMS: atom_id res chain seq x y z
N MET A 1 -40.20 20.20 -23.48
CA MET A 1 -38.96 20.19 -24.31
C MET A 1 -38.49 21.62 -24.32
N ASP A 2 -37.50 21.92 -23.48
CA ASP A 2 -36.52 22.99 -23.68
C ASP A 2 -35.49 22.81 -22.56
N ASP A 3 -34.43 22.12 -22.94
CA ASP A 3 -33.30 21.72 -22.13
C ASP A 3 -32.21 22.80 -22.33
N TRP A 4 -32.32 23.88 -21.56
CA TRP A 4 -31.34 24.97 -21.53
C TRP A 4 -30.81 25.12 -20.10
N GLY A 5 -29.54 24.82 -19.89
CA GLY A 5 -28.83 25.32 -18.71
C GLY A 5 -27.67 24.52 -18.14
N VAL A 6 -27.39 23.30 -18.62
CA VAL A 6 -26.26 22.51 -18.06
C VAL A 6 -24.94 22.67 -18.84
N ALA A 7 -25.00 23.24 -20.04
CA ALA A 7 -23.83 23.38 -20.92
C ALA A 7 -22.88 24.54 -20.53
N ASP A 8 -23.34 25.49 -19.72
CA ASP A 8 -22.54 26.69 -19.39
C ASP A 8 -21.78 26.58 -18.06
N LEU A 9 -21.96 25.48 -17.31
CA LEU A 9 -21.23 25.23 -16.05
C LEU A 9 -19.97 24.36 -16.25
N VAL A 10 -19.79 23.74 -17.42
CA VAL A 10 -18.65 22.85 -17.72
C VAL A 10 -17.52 23.60 -18.46
N ARG A 11 -17.73 24.88 -18.80
CA ARG A 11 -16.76 25.70 -19.53
C ARG A 11 -15.89 26.58 -18.64
N VAL A 12 -15.73 26.22 -17.36
CA VAL A 12 -14.47 26.54 -16.65
C VAL A 12 -13.44 25.54 -17.15
N VAL A 13 -12.95 25.85 -18.35
CA VAL A 13 -11.77 25.22 -18.95
C VAL A 13 -10.66 25.32 -17.92
N SER A 14 -10.40 24.22 -17.23
CA SER A 14 -9.18 23.99 -16.47
C SER A 14 -8.04 24.03 -17.49
N ARG A 15 -7.56 25.23 -17.76
CA ARG A 15 -6.30 25.52 -18.45
C ARG A 15 -5.27 24.67 -17.72
N ALA A 16 -4.90 23.51 -18.29
CA ALA A 16 -4.01 22.54 -17.67
C ALA A 16 -2.77 23.31 -17.21
N LYS A 17 -2.69 23.55 -15.90
CA LYS A 17 -1.64 24.39 -15.32
C LYS A 17 -0.35 23.63 -15.56
N VAL A 18 0.55 24.19 -16.36
CA VAL A 18 1.86 23.59 -16.58
C VAL A 18 2.47 23.35 -15.20
N PRO A 19 2.80 22.11 -14.84
CA PRO A 19 3.22 21.80 -13.48
C PRO A 19 4.49 22.59 -13.16
N SER A 20 4.51 23.17 -11.97
CA SER A 20 5.65 23.94 -11.49
C SER A 20 6.90 23.06 -11.41
N VAL A 21 8.08 23.67 -11.37
CA VAL A 21 9.32 22.92 -11.18
C VAL A 21 9.28 22.13 -9.86
N ALA A 22 8.72 22.72 -8.79
CA ALA A 22 8.56 22.05 -7.50
C ALA A 22 7.69 20.78 -7.61
N GLU A 23 6.51 20.89 -8.23
CA GLU A 23 5.60 19.74 -8.43
C GLU A 23 6.26 18.63 -9.26
N ARG A 24 7.03 19.01 -10.29
CA ARG A 24 7.80 18.06 -11.10
C ARG A 24 8.91 17.36 -10.33
N ILE A 25 9.52 18.02 -9.35
CA ILE A 25 10.52 17.43 -8.46
C ILE A 25 9.85 16.50 -7.44
N GLU A 26 8.77 16.94 -6.82
CA GLU A 26 8.01 16.16 -5.83
C GLU A 26 7.45 14.88 -6.46
N ARG A 27 6.92 14.96 -7.68
CA ARG A 27 6.46 13.78 -8.42
C ARG A 27 7.56 12.74 -8.62
N ARG A 28 8.79 13.18 -8.94
CA ARG A 28 9.94 12.29 -9.08
C ARG A 28 10.35 11.65 -7.75
N ILE A 29 10.28 12.40 -6.65
CA ILE A 29 10.57 11.90 -5.29
C ILE A 29 9.56 10.82 -4.89
N GLU A 30 8.27 11.10 -5.09
CA GLU A 30 7.19 10.17 -4.78
C GLU A 30 7.36 8.85 -5.54
N LEU A 31 7.60 8.95 -6.85
CA LEU A 31 7.77 7.79 -7.71
C LEU A 31 8.99 6.94 -7.33
N LEU A 32 10.14 7.56 -7.06
CA LEU A 32 11.31 6.80 -6.59
C LEU A 32 11.07 6.17 -5.21
N SER A 33 10.28 6.82 -4.35
CA SER A 33 9.90 6.26 -3.04
C SER A 33 9.00 5.03 -3.22
N GLN A 34 8.00 5.11 -4.10
CA GLN A 34 7.16 3.97 -4.45
C GLN A 34 7.99 2.82 -5.04
N TRP A 35 8.94 3.11 -5.93
CA TRP A 35 9.81 2.09 -6.51
C TRP A 35 10.74 1.43 -5.49
N LEU A 36 11.18 2.17 -4.47
CA LEU A 36 11.97 1.59 -3.37
C LEU A 36 11.17 0.67 -2.46
N GLN A 37 9.83 0.84 -2.40
CA GLN A 37 8.91 0.02 -1.61
C GLN A 37 8.40 -1.19 -2.40
N HIS A 38 7.95 -0.97 -3.64
CA HIS A 38 7.23 -1.96 -4.45
C HIS A 38 8.07 -2.57 -5.58
N GLY A 39 9.29 -2.06 -5.80
CA GLY A 39 10.14 -2.45 -6.92
C GLY A 39 9.93 -1.56 -8.15
N VAL A 40 10.85 -1.68 -9.11
CA VAL A 40 10.82 -0.92 -10.37
C VAL A 40 9.95 -1.68 -11.39
N PRO A 41 8.95 -1.04 -12.02
CA PRO A 41 8.16 -1.67 -13.08
C PRO A 41 9.03 -2.16 -14.25
N PRO A 42 8.64 -3.26 -14.93
CA PRO A 42 9.42 -3.81 -16.04
C PRO A 42 9.56 -2.78 -17.17
N GLY A 43 10.76 -2.69 -17.76
CA GLY A 43 11.05 -1.76 -18.86
C GLY A 43 11.30 -0.31 -18.44
N LYS A 44 11.11 0.06 -17.17
CA LYS A 44 11.42 1.40 -16.66
C LYS A 44 12.85 1.47 -16.14
N THR A 45 13.52 2.60 -16.40
CA THR A 45 14.92 2.82 -16.02
C THR A 45 15.06 3.97 -15.02
N ILE A 46 15.86 3.78 -13.98
CA ILE A 46 16.19 4.84 -13.04
C ILE A 46 17.30 5.73 -13.64
N PRO A 47 17.16 7.07 -13.61
CA PRO A 47 18.20 7.96 -14.12
C PRO A 47 19.55 7.79 -13.41
N SER A 48 20.61 7.60 -14.19
CA SER A 48 21.98 7.37 -13.68
C SER A 48 22.65 8.61 -13.07
N SER A 49 22.15 9.80 -13.37
CA SER A 49 22.66 11.09 -12.87
C SER A 49 21.55 12.12 -12.71
N LEU A 50 21.82 13.21 -11.98
CA LEU A 50 20.89 14.34 -11.86
C LEU A 50 20.61 15.01 -13.21
N ASN A 51 21.59 15.11 -14.10
CA ASN A 51 21.37 15.63 -15.45
C ASN A 51 20.39 14.75 -16.24
N LYS A 52 20.54 13.42 -16.14
CA LYS A 52 19.58 12.49 -16.74
C LYS A 52 18.21 12.54 -16.08
N ALA A 53 18.14 12.79 -14.78
CA ALA A 53 16.86 12.97 -14.08
C ALA A 53 16.13 14.26 -14.45
N ARG A 54 16.88 15.32 -14.77
CA ARG A 54 16.38 16.59 -15.26
C ARG A 54 15.73 16.44 -16.65
N GLU A 55 16.42 15.72 -17.53
CA GLU A 55 15.99 15.40 -18.90
C GLU A 55 14.97 14.26 -18.97
N TRP A 56 14.68 13.63 -17.84
CA TRP A 56 13.77 12.50 -17.79
C TRP A 56 12.37 12.92 -18.19
N ASP A 57 11.87 12.29 -19.25
CA ASP A 57 10.53 12.44 -19.78
C ASP A 57 9.89 11.04 -19.85
N ASP A 58 8.76 10.89 -19.17
CA ASP A 58 7.95 9.67 -19.19
C ASP A 58 6.50 10.05 -18.89
N ALA A 59 5.72 10.22 -19.96
CA ALA A 59 4.33 10.64 -19.90
C ALA A 59 3.44 9.66 -19.11
N GLU A 60 3.72 8.36 -19.17
CA GLU A 60 2.96 7.33 -18.45
C GLU A 60 3.13 7.46 -16.93
N LEU A 61 4.30 7.92 -16.50
CA LEU A 61 4.62 8.14 -15.09
C LEU A 61 4.26 9.56 -14.61
N GLY A 62 3.79 10.42 -15.52
CA GLY A 62 3.53 11.83 -15.26
C GLY A 62 4.82 12.63 -15.04
N ILE A 63 5.95 12.17 -15.57
CA ILE A 63 7.25 12.83 -15.45
C ILE A 63 7.46 13.68 -16.69
N THR A 64 7.55 15.00 -16.50
CA THR A 64 7.89 15.94 -17.56
C THR A 64 9.27 16.57 -17.29
N PRO A 65 10.07 16.86 -18.32
CA PRO A 65 11.44 17.35 -18.17
C PRO A 65 11.48 18.73 -17.51
N ILE A 66 12.60 19.03 -16.84
CA ILE A 66 12.85 20.33 -16.19
C ILE A 66 13.88 21.09 -17.03
N GLY A 67 13.40 22.08 -17.80
CA GLY A 67 14.22 22.75 -18.82
C GLY A 67 15.40 23.55 -18.26
N SER A 68 15.23 24.19 -17.10
CA SER A 68 16.27 25.03 -16.49
C SER A 68 17.26 24.21 -15.69
N ALA A 69 18.53 24.22 -16.10
CA ALA A 69 19.61 23.58 -15.36
C ALA A 69 19.80 24.19 -13.96
N GLY A 70 19.67 25.52 -13.84
CA GLY A 70 19.82 26.23 -12.56
C GLY A 70 18.72 25.92 -11.54
N ASP A 71 17.55 25.50 -12.01
CA ASP A 71 16.43 25.12 -11.13
C ASP A 71 16.54 23.67 -10.63
N PHE A 72 17.41 22.87 -11.24
CA PHE A 72 17.63 21.47 -10.89
C PHE A 72 19.07 21.20 -10.39
N VAL A 73 19.56 22.05 -9.49
CA VAL A 73 20.84 21.85 -8.77
C VAL A 73 20.59 21.83 -7.25
N THR A 74 21.38 21.03 -6.53
CA THR A 74 21.34 20.96 -5.05
C THR A 74 21.67 22.28 -4.36
N THR A 75 22.35 23.22 -5.03
CA THR A 75 22.71 24.55 -4.51
C THR A 75 21.60 25.59 -4.67
N ASN A 76 20.50 25.26 -5.36
CA ASN A 76 19.37 26.17 -5.52
C ASN A 76 18.68 26.42 -4.16
N LYS A 77 18.46 27.68 -3.79
CA LYS A 77 17.87 28.04 -2.49
C LYS A 77 16.44 27.50 -2.30
N THR A 78 15.67 27.43 -3.37
CA THR A 78 14.24 27.06 -3.35
C THR A 78 14.02 25.56 -3.47
N HIS A 79 14.81 24.90 -4.34
CA HIS A 79 14.61 23.49 -4.70
C HIS A 79 15.74 22.57 -4.25
N GLY A 80 16.89 23.11 -3.82
CA GLY A 80 18.10 22.37 -3.47
C GLY A 80 17.88 21.25 -2.46
N PRO A 81 17.20 21.49 -1.32
CA PRO A 81 16.91 20.44 -0.34
C PRO A 81 16.06 19.29 -0.92
N ARG A 82 15.09 19.60 -1.77
CA ARG A 82 14.26 18.59 -2.45
C ARG A 82 15.07 17.79 -3.47
N ILE A 83 15.95 18.45 -4.22
CA ILE A 83 16.83 17.80 -5.20
C ILE A 83 17.85 16.90 -4.50
N GLU A 84 18.34 17.30 -3.32
CA GLU A 84 19.22 16.46 -2.50
C GLU A 84 18.49 15.21 -2.00
N ALA A 85 17.25 15.36 -1.51
CA ALA A 85 16.41 14.22 -1.12
C ALA A 85 16.15 13.28 -2.32
N PHE A 86 15.83 13.84 -3.49
CA PHE A 86 15.70 13.09 -4.74
C PHE A 86 16.99 12.33 -5.09
N ASP A 87 18.16 12.96 -5.02
CA ASP A 87 19.44 12.32 -5.35
C ASP A 87 19.78 11.16 -4.41
N LYS A 88 19.46 11.31 -3.11
CA LYS A 88 19.60 10.24 -2.12
C LYS A 88 18.73 9.02 -2.49
N LEU A 89 17.44 9.24 -2.77
CA LEU A 89 16.52 8.17 -3.18
C LEU A 89 16.96 7.51 -4.50
N ARG A 90 17.39 8.32 -5.47
CA ARG A 90 17.90 7.84 -6.77
C ARG A 90 19.12 6.95 -6.60
N LYS A 91 20.10 7.36 -5.77
CA LYS A 91 21.28 6.55 -5.46
C LYS A 91 20.91 5.24 -4.76
N MET A 92 19.96 5.27 -3.82
CA MET A 92 19.45 4.06 -3.17
C MET A 92 18.77 3.12 -4.17
N ALA A 93 17.94 3.66 -5.04
CA ALA A 93 17.23 2.89 -6.07
C ALA A 93 18.21 2.27 -7.08
N LEU A 94 19.22 3.02 -7.53
CA LEU A 94 20.29 2.48 -8.39
C LEU A 94 21.13 1.42 -7.70
N LYS A 95 21.42 1.57 -6.40
CA LYS A 95 22.16 0.55 -5.64
C LYS A 95 21.36 -0.76 -5.53
N ARG A 96 20.04 -0.67 -5.37
CA ARG A 96 19.15 -1.83 -5.22
C ARG A 96 18.77 -2.50 -6.55
N TYR A 97 18.50 -1.71 -7.59
CA TYR A 97 17.91 -2.19 -8.83
C TYR A 97 18.76 -1.91 -10.09
N GLY A 98 19.85 -1.16 -9.97
CA GLY A 98 20.58 -0.57 -11.10
C GLY A 98 21.80 -1.33 -11.62
N LEU A 99 21.83 -2.68 -11.61
CA LEU A 99 22.92 -3.42 -12.27
C LEU A 99 22.42 -4.38 -13.36
N PRO A 100 23.02 -4.26 -14.56
CA PRO A 100 23.81 -5.31 -15.16
C PRO A 100 25.31 -5.08 -14.87
N PRO A 101 26.13 -6.15 -14.73
CA PRO A 101 27.55 -6.03 -14.38
C PRO A 101 28.35 -5.59 -15.61
N GLY A 102 28.85 -4.35 -15.61
CA GLY A 102 29.76 -3.90 -16.67
C GLY A 102 30.47 -2.61 -16.30
N HIS A 103 31.79 -2.68 -16.18
CA HIS A 103 32.73 -1.55 -16.06
C HIS A 103 32.76 -0.77 -14.74
N LYS A 104 33.22 -1.41 -13.66
CA LYS A 104 33.97 -0.68 -12.63
C LYS A 104 35.41 -0.49 -13.11
N LYS A 105 35.74 0.70 -13.64
CA LYS A 105 37.14 1.15 -13.65
C LYS A 105 37.56 1.35 -12.19
N GLN A 106 38.53 0.56 -11.73
CA GLN A 106 39.16 0.72 -10.43
C GLN A 106 39.82 2.10 -10.35
N GLY A 107 39.13 3.04 -9.72
CA GLY A 107 39.69 4.30 -9.24
C GLY A 107 40.19 4.12 -7.82
N ARG A 108 41.50 4.24 -7.66
CA ARG A 108 42.22 4.33 -6.38
C ARG A 108 41.54 5.28 -5.39
N GLY A 109 41.48 4.84 -4.13
CA GLY A 109 41.50 5.73 -2.97
C GLY A 109 40.17 5.87 -2.24
N GLN A 110 39.97 5.06 -1.21
CA GLN A 110 39.75 5.53 0.17
C GLN A 110 39.63 4.31 1.08
N ARG A 111 40.65 4.10 1.94
CA ARG A 111 40.51 3.29 3.15
C ARG A 111 39.61 4.08 4.10
N ALA A 112 38.30 3.92 3.99
CA ALA A 112 37.36 4.39 4.99
C ALA A 112 37.08 3.25 5.97
N ASN A 113 37.11 3.54 7.26
CA ASN A 113 36.82 2.64 8.38
C ASN A 113 35.56 1.78 8.12
N THR A 114 35.75 0.52 7.69
CA THR A 114 34.66 -0.43 7.41
C THR A 114 34.08 -1.11 8.66
N SER A 115 34.50 -0.73 9.87
CA SER A 115 34.05 -1.37 11.11
C SER A 115 32.72 -0.80 11.63
N SER A 116 32.52 0.53 11.58
CA SER A 116 31.28 1.15 12.10
C SER A 116 30.09 0.94 11.17
N THR A 117 30.29 0.94 9.84
CA THR A 117 29.21 0.70 8.88
C THR A 117 28.66 -0.72 8.95
N LYS A 118 29.51 -1.72 9.24
CA LYS A 118 29.07 -3.12 9.44
C LYS A 118 28.28 -3.33 10.72
N MET A 119 28.60 -2.58 11.79
CA MET A 119 27.83 -2.59 13.03
C MET A 119 26.43 -1.99 12.83
N ILE A 120 26.34 -0.86 12.12
CA ILE A 120 25.06 -0.19 11.82
C ILE A 120 24.18 -1.08 10.91
N ASP A 121 24.77 -1.77 9.93
CA ASP A 121 24.03 -2.67 9.05
C ASP A 121 23.48 -3.89 9.81
N ARG A 122 24.21 -4.38 10.83
CA ARG A 122 23.73 -5.43 11.74
C ARG A 122 22.59 -4.94 12.63
N THR A 123 22.70 -3.77 13.24
CA THR A 123 21.63 -3.27 14.13
C THR A 123 20.34 -2.99 13.36
N ILE A 124 20.44 -2.49 12.12
CA ILE A 124 19.27 -2.31 11.24
C ILE A 124 18.68 -3.68 10.87
N SER A 125 19.51 -4.66 10.53
CA SER A 125 19.05 -6.03 10.24
C SER A 125 18.34 -6.67 11.44
N ASP A 126 18.91 -6.52 12.64
CA ASP A 126 18.32 -7.03 13.88
C ASP A 126 16.98 -6.35 14.18
N LEU A 127 16.86 -5.04 13.97
CA LEU A 127 15.59 -4.30 14.10
C LEU A 127 14.52 -4.80 13.11
N HIS A 128 14.91 -5.13 11.88
CA HIS A 128 13.98 -5.67 10.89
C HIS A 128 13.52 -7.08 11.28
N ILE A 129 14.43 -7.91 11.80
CA ILE A 129 14.09 -9.25 12.29
C ILE A 129 13.15 -9.17 13.49
N THR A 130 13.44 -8.31 14.47
CA THR A 130 12.56 -8.16 15.65
C THR A 130 11.18 -7.64 15.26
N ALA A 131 11.10 -6.65 14.37
CA ALA A 131 9.83 -6.15 13.86
C ALA A 131 9.02 -7.24 13.13
N ALA A 132 9.67 -8.03 12.27
CA ALA A 132 9.02 -9.13 11.56
C ALA A 132 8.51 -10.22 12.53
N VAL A 133 9.27 -10.54 13.58
CA VAL A 133 8.87 -11.49 14.62
C VAL A 133 7.67 -10.96 15.41
N SER A 134 7.71 -9.69 15.83
CA SER A 134 6.57 -9.06 16.53
C SER A 134 5.31 -9.01 15.67
N GLN A 135 5.44 -8.72 14.38
CA GLN A 135 4.33 -8.76 13.43
C GLN A 135 3.77 -10.17 13.31
N TRP A 136 4.62 -11.18 13.14
CA TRP A 136 4.18 -12.58 13.04
C TRP A 136 3.43 -13.05 14.29
N HIS A 137 3.92 -12.70 15.48
CA HIS A 137 3.22 -13.01 16.73
C HIS A 137 1.85 -12.33 16.80
N SER A 138 1.78 -11.04 16.45
CA SER A 138 0.51 -10.29 16.45
C SER A 138 -0.51 -10.89 15.48
N GLU A 139 -0.08 -11.23 14.27
CA GLU A 139 -0.93 -11.87 13.25
C GLU A 139 -1.38 -13.27 13.68
N ARG A 140 -0.48 -14.06 14.29
CA ARG A 140 -0.80 -15.37 14.82
C ARG A 140 -1.84 -15.29 15.93
N ASP A 141 -1.67 -14.38 16.87
CA ASP A 141 -2.59 -14.19 17.99
C ASP A 141 -3.96 -13.71 17.50
N GLN A 142 -3.98 -12.80 16.52
CA GLN A 142 -5.21 -12.37 15.88
C GLN A 142 -5.94 -13.55 15.22
N ARG A 143 -5.22 -14.38 14.47
CA ARG A 143 -5.80 -15.57 13.82
C ARG A 143 -6.35 -16.57 14.83
N LEU A 144 -5.64 -16.81 15.93
CA LEU A 144 -6.10 -17.70 17.00
C LEU A 144 -7.36 -17.14 17.68
N ALA A 145 -7.42 -15.83 17.92
CA ALA A 145 -8.60 -15.18 18.49
C ALA A 145 -9.81 -15.25 17.55
N GLU A 146 -9.61 -15.05 16.25
CA GLU A 146 -10.64 -15.21 15.23
C GLU A 146 -11.14 -16.66 15.16
N GLN A 147 -10.23 -17.63 15.20
CA GLN A 147 -10.58 -19.05 15.22
C GLN A 147 -11.37 -19.43 16.48
N ALA A 148 -10.96 -18.94 17.66
CA ALA A 148 -11.71 -19.15 18.90
C ALA A 148 -13.12 -18.54 18.83
N ARG A 149 -13.26 -17.35 18.23
CA ARG A 149 -14.56 -16.71 18.02
C ARG A 149 -15.45 -17.52 17.07
N ALA A 150 -14.89 -18.05 15.99
CA ALA A 150 -15.60 -18.91 15.04
C ALA A 150 -16.09 -20.20 15.72
N ASN A 151 -15.20 -20.91 16.41
CA ASN A 151 -15.53 -22.14 17.13
C ASN A 151 -16.62 -21.90 18.20
N ALA A 152 -16.56 -20.77 18.91
CA ALA A 152 -17.59 -20.39 19.89
C ALA A 152 -18.94 -20.08 19.23
N ALA A 153 -18.95 -19.49 18.03
CA ALA A 153 -20.16 -19.24 17.26
C ALA A 153 -20.78 -20.54 16.73
N GLU A 154 -19.95 -21.46 16.23
CA GLU A 154 -20.38 -22.79 15.79
C GLU A 154 -20.99 -23.59 16.94
N GLY A 155 -20.33 -23.60 18.12
CA GLY A 155 -20.86 -24.25 19.32
C GLY A 155 -22.24 -23.71 19.73
N ARG A 156 -22.42 -22.38 19.72
CA ARG A 156 -23.72 -21.76 19.98
C ARG A 156 -24.77 -22.12 18.92
N SER A 157 -24.37 -22.19 17.65
CA SER A 157 -25.28 -22.58 16.56
C SER A 157 -25.78 -24.01 16.73
N ILE A 158 -24.90 -24.94 17.11
CA ILE A 158 -25.26 -26.33 17.38
C ILE A 158 -26.26 -26.41 18.54
N GLN A 159 -26.01 -25.68 19.63
CA GLN A 159 -26.92 -25.65 20.77
C GLN A 159 -28.30 -25.10 20.39
N LEU A 160 -28.37 -24.01 19.64
CA LEU A 160 -29.64 -23.45 19.17
C LEU A 160 -30.41 -24.41 18.26
N LEU A 161 -29.71 -25.16 17.40
CA LEU A 161 -30.35 -26.18 16.55
C LEU A 161 -30.94 -27.32 17.39
N GLN A 162 -30.24 -27.76 18.44
CA GLN A 162 -30.75 -28.77 19.37
C GLN A 162 -31.99 -28.28 20.10
N GLU A 163 -31.95 -27.08 20.69
CA GLU A 163 -33.11 -26.52 21.38
C GLU A 163 -34.30 -26.30 20.45
N ASN A 164 -34.07 -25.88 19.19
CA ASN A 164 -35.14 -25.76 18.21
C ASN A 164 -35.76 -27.12 17.88
N ALA A 165 -34.94 -28.16 17.71
CA ALA A 165 -35.45 -29.51 17.48
C ALA A 165 -36.31 -30.01 18.66
N GLU A 166 -35.88 -29.75 19.90
CA GLU A 166 -36.67 -30.08 21.10
C GLU A 166 -38.01 -29.33 21.15
N ARG A 167 -37.99 -28.02 20.84
CA ARG A 167 -39.20 -27.20 20.78
C ARG A 167 -40.15 -27.67 19.68
N ASP A 168 -39.64 -28.07 18.52
CA ASP A 168 -40.45 -28.58 17.41
C ASP A 168 -41.16 -29.89 17.78
N VAL A 169 -40.48 -30.79 18.51
CA VAL A 169 -41.09 -32.02 19.05
C VAL A 169 -42.23 -31.67 20.02
N LEU A 170 -42.01 -30.73 20.94
CA LEU A 170 -43.05 -30.30 21.89
C LEU A 170 -44.25 -29.67 21.17
N ILE A 171 -44.00 -28.81 20.17
CA ILE A 171 -45.07 -28.21 19.37
C ILE A 171 -45.87 -29.29 18.65
N ALA A 172 -45.19 -30.29 18.07
CA ALA A 172 -45.86 -31.40 17.41
C ALA A 172 -46.74 -32.21 18.38
N ASP A 173 -46.25 -32.47 19.60
CA ASP A 173 -47.01 -33.20 20.62
C ASP A 173 -48.22 -32.40 21.11
N LEU A 174 -48.03 -31.12 21.47
CA LEU A 174 -49.13 -30.24 21.87
C LEU A 174 -50.18 -30.09 20.76
N ARG A 175 -49.77 -30.03 19.48
CA ARG A 175 -50.70 -30.02 18.34
C ARG A 175 -51.50 -31.33 18.26
N ARG A 176 -50.89 -32.48 18.54
CA ARG A 176 -51.60 -33.77 18.61
C ARG A 176 -52.62 -33.79 19.75
N GLN A 177 -52.23 -33.32 20.95
CA GLN A 177 -53.13 -33.24 22.10
C GLN A 177 -54.32 -32.29 21.84
N LEU A 178 -54.08 -31.14 21.21
CA LEU A 178 -55.17 -30.22 20.84
C LEU A 178 -56.09 -30.82 19.78
N ALA A 179 -55.56 -31.57 18.82
CA ALA A 179 -56.36 -32.26 17.81
C ALA A 179 -57.25 -33.35 18.43
N SER A 180 -56.73 -34.14 19.38
CA SER A 180 -57.53 -35.15 20.08
C SER A 180 -58.64 -34.51 20.92
N HIS A 181 -58.36 -33.40 21.62
CA HIS A 181 -59.38 -32.66 22.37
C HIS A 181 -60.43 -31.98 21.50
N ARG A 182 -60.07 -31.45 20.32
CA ARG A 182 -61.05 -30.87 19.38
C ARG A 182 -61.96 -31.92 18.75
N GLY A 183 -61.49 -33.15 18.53
CA GLY A 183 -62.34 -34.26 18.09
C GLY A 183 -63.35 -34.73 19.15
N LEU A 184 -63.13 -34.39 20.42
CA LEU A 184 -64.01 -34.72 21.55
C LEU A 184 -65.03 -33.62 21.89
N ARG A 185 -65.10 -32.52 21.14
CA ARG A 185 -66.20 -31.55 21.27
C ARG A 185 -67.48 -32.17 20.70
N ALA A 186 -68.18 -32.89 21.57
CA ALA A 186 -69.50 -33.43 21.30
C ALA A 186 -70.46 -32.30 20.91
N VAL A 187 -71.27 -32.59 19.90
CA VAL A 187 -72.41 -31.80 19.43
C VAL A 187 -73.39 -31.68 20.60
N GLU A 188 -73.65 -30.45 21.06
CA GLU A 188 -74.88 -30.11 21.80
C GLU A 188 -76.04 -29.93 20.83
#